data_AF-A0A937CAI3-F1
#
_entry.id   AF-A0A937CAI3-F1
#
_cell.length_a   1.000
_cell.length_b   1.000
_cell.length_c   1.000
_cell.angle_alpha   90.00
_cell.angle_beta   90.00
_cell.angle_gamma   90.00
#
_symmetry.space_group_name_H-M   'P 1'
#
loop_
_entity.id
_entity.type
_entity.pdbx_description
1 polymer ?
#
loop_
_entity_poly.entity_id
_entity_poly.type
_entity_poly.pdbx_seq_one_letter_code
_entity_poly.pdbx_strand_id
1 'polypeptide(L)'
;MNLFDFILFPFYVALFYFLFSARRKNYTDPILRHYHKQGFWIKIIAVMGFTFFNTMLSVGDSFLLFFTEGTNICHMIMKDASQVKWLYLPSIDFDQSLLKNPANMGYLKGENNYMIVRITAILSFLSFQKYLILNLFFFHAFFFGSMAALPVLL
;
A
#
# COMPACT_ATOMS: atom_id res chain seq x y z
N MET A 1 4.48 4.57 13.30
CA MET A 1 4.74 5.76 12.46
C MET A 1 5.92 6.49 13.08
N ASN A 2 6.95 6.78 12.31
CA ASN A 2 8.15 7.43 12.81
C ASN A 2 8.35 8.78 12.11
N LEU A 3 9.27 9.61 12.61
CA LEU A 3 9.55 10.93 12.04
C LEU A 3 9.84 10.87 10.52
N PHE A 4 10.51 9.81 10.07
CA PHE A 4 10.79 9.59 8.64
C PHE A 4 9.55 9.48 7.76
N ASP A 5 8.43 8.95 8.27
CA ASP A 5 7.16 8.91 7.52
C ASP A 5 6.70 10.34 7.17
N PHE A 6 6.79 11.27 8.12
CA PHE A 6 6.38 12.66 7.94
C PHE A 6 7.33 13.46 7.06
N ILE A 7 8.62 13.11 7.05
CA ILE A 7 9.60 13.74 6.16
C ILE A 7 9.38 13.28 4.72
N LEU A 8 9.18 11.97 4.49
CA LEU A 8 9.00 11.42 3.14
C LEU A 8 7.64 11.78 2.55
N PHE A 9 6.60 11.87 3.37
CA PHE A 9 5.23 12.12 2.92
C PHE A 9 5.07 13.32 1.96
N PRO A 10 5.52 14.54 2.26
CA PRO A 10 5.39 15.68 1.35
C PRO A 10 6.10 15.45 0.00
N PHE A 11 7.22 14.73 -0.04
CA PHE A 11 7.89 14.40 -1.30
C PHE A 11 7.06 13.46 -2.16
N TYR A 12 6.45 12.43 -1.58
CA TYR A 12 5.57 11.53 -2.33
C TYR A 12 4.25 12.21 -2.72
N VAL A 13 3.68 13.08 -1.86
CA VAL A 13 2.52 13.89 -2.22
C VAL A 13 2.85 14.78 -3.43
N ALA A 14 4.03 15.42 -3.45
CA ALA A 14 4.47 16.21 -4.59
C ALA A 14 4.65 15.35 -5.85
N LEU A 15 5.29 14.18 -5.74
CA LEU A 15 5.45 13.23 -6.84
C LEU A 15 4.09 12.84 -7.45
N PHE A 16 3.14 12.39 -6.61
CA PHE A 16 1.81 12.03 -7.08
C PHE A 16 1.03 13.23 -7.61
N TYR A 17 1.19 14.42 -7.01
CA TYR A 17 0.58 15.63 -7.51
C TYR A 17 1.04 15.93 -8.94
N PHE A 18 2.33 15.80 -9.25
CA PHE A 18 2.84 16.02 -10.60
C PHE A 18 2.32 14.98 -11.59
N LEU A 19 2.30 13.69 -11.22
CA LEU A 19 1.71 12.63 -12.04
C LEU A 19 0.23 12.90 -12.35
N PHE A 20 -0.55 13.27 -11.33
CA PHE A 20 -1.96 13.60 -11.47
C PHE A 20 -2.19 14.89 -12.25
N SER A 21 -1.31 15.87 -12.08
CA SER A 21 -1.35 17.13 -12.83
C SER A 21 -1.08 16.89 -14.31
N ALA A 22 -0.10 16.03 -14.64
CA ALA A 22 0.20 15.65 -16.02
C ALA A 22 -1.00 14.95 -16.66
N ARG A 23 -1.59 13.94 -15.99
CA ARG A 23 -2.79 13.26 -16.49
C ARG A 23 -3.98 14.20 -16.66
N ARG A 24 -4.18 15.12 -15.72
CA ARG A 24 -5.28 16.09 -15.72
C ARG A 24 -5.28 17.02 -16.94
N LYS A 25 -4.12 17.27 -17.56
CA LYS A 25 -4.03 18.08 -18.78
C LYS A 25 -4.76 17.44 -19.97
N ASN A 26 -4.96 16.14 -19.95
CA ASN A 26 -5.61 15.39 -21.02
C ASN A 26 -7.16 15.39 -20.91
N TYR A 27 -7.73 15.95 -19.84
CA TYR A 27 -9.18 16.06 -19.70
C TYR A 27 -9.71 17.27 -20.46
N THR A 28 -10.61 17.01 -21.41
CA THR A 28 -11.31 18.02 -22.20
C THR A 28 -12.44 18.69 -21.41
N ASP A 29 -13.14 17.93 -20.56
CA ASP A 29 -14.22 18.45 -19.73
C ASP A 29 -13.69 19.28 -18.54
N PRO A 30 -14.04 20.58 -18.45
CA PRO A 30 -13.63 21.45 -17.35
C PRO A 30 -14.18 21.00 -15.99
N ILE A 31 -15.35 20.36 -15.94
CA ILE A 31 -15.98 19.88 -14.71
C ILE A 31 -15.17 18.70 -14.16
N LEU A 32 -14.91 17.68 -14.99
CA LEU A 32 -14.07 16.54 -14.62
C LEU A 32 -12.67 16.98 -14.17
N ARG A 33 -12.09 17.98 -14.86
CA ARG A 33 -10.78 18.55 -14.50
C ARG A 33 -10.76 19.17 -13.10
N HIS A 34 -11.84 19.84 -12.71
CA HIS A 34 -12.00 20.43 -11.39
C HIS A 34 -12.09 19.34 -10.30
N TYR A 35 -12.99 18.37 -10.48
CA TYR A 35 -13.16 17.26 -9.54
C TYR A 35 -11.92 16.38 -9.41
N HIS A 36 -11.17 16.17 -10.49
CA HIS A 36 -9.91 15.43 -10.42
C HIS A 36 -8.87 16.13 -9.52
N LYS A 37 -8.83 17.47 -9.51
CA LYS A 37 -7.95 18.23 -8.58
C LYS A 37 -8.42 18.09 -7.13
N GLN A 38 -9.72 18.23 -6.87
CA GLN A 38 -10.27 18.10 -5.52
C GLN A 38 -10.13 16.68 -4.98
N GLY A 39 -10.45 15.68 -5.81
CA GLY A 39 -10.35 14.27 -5.48
C GLY A 39 -8.93 13.84 -5.09
N PHE A 40 -7.90 14.43 -5.70
CA PHE A 40 -6.51 14.24 -5.26
C PHE A 40 -6.33 14.66 -3.79
N TRP A 41 -6.72 15.89 -3.42
CA TRP A 41 -6.53 16.39 -2.05
C TRP A 41 -7.39 15.65 -1.02
N ILE A 42 -8.62 15.30 -1.38
CA ILE A 42 -9.48 14.46 -0.54
C ILE A 42 -8.80 13.12 -0.23
N LYS A 43 -8.16 12.50 -1.24
CA LYS A 43 -7.40 11.26 -1.03
C LYS A 43 -6.20 11.43 -0.12
N ILE A 44 -5.45 12.53 -0.23
CA ILE A 44 -4.32 12.80 0.68
C ILE A 44 -4.82 12.85 2.13
N ILE A 45 -5.93 13.56 2.38
CA ILE A 45 -6.53 13.65 3.72
C ILE A 45 -7.05 12.28 4.19
N ALA A 46 -7.73 11.55 3.31
CA ALA A 46 -8.25 10.22 3.62
C ALA A 46 -7.13 9.22 3.96
N VAL A 47 -6.01 9.25 3.25
CA VAL A 47 -4.83 8.41 3.54
C VAL A 47 -4.28 8.71 4.92
N MET A 48 -4.15 9.99 5.28
CA MET A 48 -3.68 10.38 6.62
C MET A 48 -4.64 9.87 7.71
N GLY A 49 -5.95 10.09 7.54
CA GLY A 49 -6.97 9.62 8.48
C GLY A 49 -7.00 8.10 8.61
N PHE A 50 -6.99 7.37 7.49
CA PHE A 50 -6.98 5.91 7.45
C PHE A 50 -5.72 5.33 8.09
N THR A 51 -4.55 5.92 7.80
CA THR A 51 -3.27 5.47 8.39
C THR A 51 -3.25 5.71 9.89
N PHE A 52 -3.70 6.88 10.34
CA PHE A 52 -3.80 7.19 11.76
C PHE A 52 -4.76 6.23 12.48
N PHE A 53 -5.96 6.03 11.93
CA PHE A 53 -6.93 5.10 12.49
C PHE A 53 -6.37 3.67 12.62
N ASN A 54 -5.77 3.14 11.55
CA ASN A 54 -5.21 1.78 11.51
C ASN A 54 -3.95 1.58 12.34
N THR A 55 -3.27 2.64 12.76
CA THR A 55 -2.04 2.52 13.56
C THR A 55 -2.23 2.86 15.03
N MET A 56 -3.22 3.70 15.36
CA MET A 56 -3.37 4.26 16.71
C MET A 56 -4.69 3.91 17.39
N LEU A 57 -5.78 3.72 16.63
CA LEU A 57 -7.11 3.52 17.20
C LEU A 57 -7.57 2.07 17.10
N SER A 58 -7.55 1.51 15.90
CA SER A 58 -7.97 0.14 15.64
C SER A 58 -6.97 -0.50 14.70
N VAL A 59 -6.11 -1.36 15.24
CA VAL A 59 -5.07 -1.99 14.44
C VAL A 59 -5.70 -3.06 13.55
N GLY A 60 -5.96 -2.71 12.29
CA GLY A 60 -6.59 -3.59 11.32
C GLY A 60 -5.60 -4.49 10.56
N ASP A 61 -6.16 -5.41 9.77
CA ASP A 61 -5.40 -6.36 8.93
C ASP A 61 -4.48 -5.66 7.92
N SER A 62 -4.88 -4.47 7.45
CA SER A 62 -4.04 -3.58 6.63
C SER A 62 -2.65 -3.35 7.23
N PHE A 63 -2.57 -3.22 8.56
CA PHE A 63 -1.32 -3.02 9.26
C PHE A 63 -0.72 -4.34 9.79
N LEU A 64 -1.49 -5.13 10.53
CA LEU A 64 -0.99 -6.33 11.23
C LEU A 64 -0.67 -7.50 10.31
N LEU A 65 -1.43 -7.65 9.23
CA LEU A 65 -1.25 -8.75 8.28
C LEU A 65 -0.52 -8.24 7.05
N PHE A 66 -1.14 -7.35 6.29
CA PHE A 66 -0.65 -7.00 4.96
C PHE A 66 0.68 -6.24 5.01
N PHE A 67 0.73 -5.11 5.73
CA PHE A 67 1.96 -4.33 5.86
C PHE A 67 3.07 -5.09 6.59
N THR A 68 2.75 -5.77 7.70
CA THR A 68 3.74 -6.49 8.51
C THR A 68 4.39 -7.63 7.72
N GLU A 69 3.62 -8.47 7.04
CA GLU A 69 4.18 -9.59 6.28
C GLU A 69 4.76 -9.13 4.94
N GLY A 70 4.18 -8.13 4.28
CA GLY A 70 4.72 -7.57 3.04
C GLY A 70 6.10 -6.94 3.25
N THR A 71 6.28 -6.16 4.31
CA THR A 71 7.60 -5.60 4.67
C THR A 71 8.58 -6.68 5.10
N ASN A 72 8.12 -7.76 5.74
CA ASN A 72 8.96 -8.91 6.07
C ASN A 72 9.51 -9.61 4.82
N ILE A 73 8.66 -9.87 3.82
CA ILE A 73 9.11 -10.45 2.54
C ILE A 73 10.11 -9.52 1.84
N CYS A 74 9.83 -8.21 1.82
CA CYS A 74 10.78 -7.21 1.31
C CYS A 74 12.15 -7.32 2.04
N HIS A 75 12.14 -7.40 3.37
CA HIS A 75 13.35 -7.59 4.18
C HIS A 75 14.10 -8.90 3.86
N MET A 76 13.39 -10.01 3.71
CA MET A 76 14.00 -11.29 3.34
C MET A 76 14.69 -11.19 1.99
N ILE A 77 14.06 -10.54 1.00
CA ILE A 77 14.62 -10.33 -0.34
C ILE A 77 15.84 -9.39 -0.30
N MET A 78 15.76 -8.31 0.49
CA MET A 78 16.89 -7.38 0.65
C MET A 78 18.09 -8.05 1.31
N LYS A 79 17.86 -9.01 2.22
CA LYS A 79 18.92 -9.80 2.87
C LYS A 79 19.47 -10.89 1.96
N ASP A 80 18.61 -11.52 1.17
CA ASP A 80 18.96 -12.60 0.25
C ASP A 80 18.06 -12.56 -0.99
N ALA A 81 18.65 -12.23 -2.14
CA ALA A 81 17.95 -12.11 -3.41
C ALA A 81 17.34 -13.45 -3.89
N SER A 82 17.78 -14.60 -3.38
CA SER A 82 17.16 -15.90 -3.70
C SER A 82 15.71 -16.01 -3.18
N GLN A 83 15.34 -15.15 -2.22
CA GLN A 83 14.00 -15.09 -1.63
C GLN A 83 12.96 -14.37 -2.53
N VAL A 84 13.36 -13.86 -3.70
CA VAL A 84 12.42 -13.27 -4.69
C VAL A 84 11.31 -14.26 -5.09
N LYS A 85 11.55 -15.57 -4.92
CA LYS A 85 10.56 -16.63 -5.09
C LYS A 85 9.23 -16.39 -4.39
N TRP A 86 9.23 -15.72 -3.23
CA TRP A 86 7.98 -15.42 -2.51
C TRP A 86 7.05 -14.43 -3.23
N LEU A 87 7.56 -13.71 -4.25
CA LEU A 87 6.74 -12.80 -5.05
C LEU A 87 5.97 -13.49 -6.17
N TYR A 88 6.27 -14.75 -6.50
CA TYR A 88 5.63 -15.47 -7.61
C TYR A 88 5.22 -16.91 -7.30
N LEU A 89 5.75 -17.54 -6.25
CA LEU A 89 5.31 -18.86 -5.81
C LEU A 89 3.89 -18.80 -5.21
N PRO A 90 3.03 -19.80 -5.41
CA PRO A 90 1.70 -19.92 -4.79
C PRO A 90 1.69 -19.78 -3.26
N SER A 91 0.53 -19.40 -2.70
CA SER A 91 0.34 -19.27 -1.24
C SER A 91 0.58 -20.56 -0.47
N ILE A 92 0.23 -21.70 -1.05
CA ILE A 92 0.39 -23.02 -0.41
C ILE A 92 1.86 -23.37 -0.15
N ASP A 93 2.77 -22.85 -0.99
CA ASP A 93 4.20 -23.10 -0.92
C ASP A 93 4.92 -22.13 0.03
N PHE A 94 4.22 -21.10 0.53
CA PHE A 94 4.81 -20.16 1.47
C PHE A 94 5.04 -20.82 2.83
N ASP A 95 6.31 -20.85 3.24
CA ASP A 95 6.70 -21.37 4.55
C ASP A 95 6.19 -20.44 5.67
N GLN A 96 5.15 -20.90 6.38
CA GLN A 96 4.51 -20.15 7.47
C GLN A 96 5.45 -19.92 8.67
N SER A 97 6.58 -20.64 8.77
CA SER A 97 7.59 -20.38 9.80
C SER A 97 8.35 -19.07 9.58
N LEU A 98 8.31 -18.54 8.35
CA LEU A 98 8.95 -17.29 7.97
C LEU A 98 8.09 -16.05 8.26
N LEU A 99 6.89 -16.22 8.81
CA LEU A 99 6.02 -15.12 9.20
C LEU A 99 6.69 -14.23 10.25
N LYS A 100 6.52 -12.92 10.11
CA LYS A 100 7.00 -11.96 11.10
C LYS A 100 6.13 -11.98 12.36
N ASN A 101 4.83 -12.16 12.19
CA ASN A 101 3.90 -12.32 13.29
C ASN A 101 3.28 -13.72 13.26
N PRO A 102 3.63 -14.61 14.21
CA PRO A 102 3.06 -15.96 14.27
C PRO A 102 1.53 -15.99 14.41
N ALA A 103 0.90 -14.93 14.91
CA ALA A 103 -0.57 -14.83 14.98
C ALA A 103 -1.24 -14.76 13.60
N ASN A 104 -0.48 -14.45 12.54
CA ASN A 104 -0.96 -14.45 11.16
C ASN A 104 -0.93 -15.84 10.51
N MET A 105 -0.59 -16.90 11.27
CA MET A 105 -0.51 -18.26 10.74
C MET A 105 -1.85 -18.69 10.12
N GLY A 106 -1.78 -19.22 8.90
CA GLY A 106 -2.97 -19.65 8.16
C GLY A 106 -3.60 -18.57 7.30
N TYR A 107 -3.45 -17.28 7.63
CA TYR A 107 -4.01 -16.19 6.81
C TYR A 107 -3.36 -16.12 5.43
N LEU A 108 -2.05 -16.42 5.33
CA LEU A 108 -1.32 -16.44 4.06
C LEU A 108 -1.51 -17.71 3.24
N LYS A 109 -2.25 -18.72 3.75
CA LYS A 109 -2.65 -19.87 2.93
C LYS A 109 -3.75 -19.52 1.93
N GLY A 110 -4.46 -18.40 2.15
CA GLY A 110 -5.42 -17.86 1.20
C GLY A 110 -4.71 -17.06 0.11
N GLU A 111 -4.89 -17.45 -1.16
CA GLU A 111 -4.24 -16.78 -2.30
C GLU A 111 -4.60 -15.29 -2.38
N ASN A 112 -5.82 -14.89 -1.99
CA ASN A 112 -6.25 -13.49 -1.98
C ASN A 112 -5.41 -12.64 -1.01
N ASN A 113 -5.24 -13.10 0.23
CA ASN A 113 -4.46 -12.40 1.23
C ASN A 113 -2.98 -12.37 0.83
N TYR A 114 -2.48 -13.49 0.32
CA TYR A 114 -1.11 -13.60 -0.11
C TYR A 114 -0.79 -12.70 -1.32
N MET A 115 -1.72 -12.55 -2.27
CA MET A 115 -1.60 -11.60 -3.37
C MET A 115 -1.45 -10.16 -2.85
N ILE A 116 -2.26 -9.74 -1.87
CA ILE A 116 -2.14 -8.41 -1.27
C ILE A 116 -0.78 -8.26 -0.58
N VAL A 117 -0.32 -9.28 0.15
CA VAL A 117 1.01 -9.29 0.77
C VAL A 117 2.13 -9.17 -0.28
N ARG A 118 2.05 -9.87 -1.42
CA ARG A 118 3.04 -9.75 -2.51
C ARG A 118 3.06 -8.33 -3.09
N ILE A 119 1.90 -7.76 -3.38
CA ILE A 119 1.79 -6.37 -3.87
C ILE A 119 2.40 -5.41 -2.83
N THR A 120 2.09 -5.62 -1.55
CA THR A 120 2.64 -4.84 -0.45
C THR A 120 4.16 -4.99 -0.37
N ALA A 121 4.71 -6.18 -0.56
CA ALA A 121 6.16 -6.42 -0.57
C ALA A 121 6.85 -5.66 -1.71
N ILE A 122 6.27 -5.68 -2.92
CA ILE A 122 6.78 -4.93 -4.08
C ILE A 122 6.73 -3.42 -3.80
N LEU A 123 5.59 -2.92 -3.33
CA LEU A 123 5.43 -1.50 -3.00
C LEU A 123 6.30 -1.08 -1.81
N SER A 124 6.69 -2.02 -0.94
CA SER A 124 7.57 -1.74 0.21
C SER A 124 8.98 -1.35 -0.21
N PHE A 125 9.48 -1.82 -1.37
CA PHE A 125 10.73 -1.32 -1.94
C PHE A 125 10.63 0.15 -2.31
N LEU A 126 9.50 0.56 -2.90
CA LEU A 126 9.27 1.93 -3.36
C LEU A 126 8.87 2.88 -2.23
N SER A 127 8.30 2.37 -1.14
CA SER A 127 7.81 3.17 -0.02
C SER A 127 8.82 3.28 1.12
N PHE A 128 10.03 2.72 0.97
CA PHE A 128 11.01 2.56 2.05
C PHE A 128 10.40 1.89 3.29
N GLN A 129 9.47 0.96 3.06
CA GLN A 129 8.74 0.23 4.07
C GLN A 129 8.03 1.15 5.08
N LYS A 130 7.56 2.31 4.61
CA LYS A 130 6.79 3.26 5.39
C LYS A 130 5.30 3.08 5.13
N TYR A 131 4.54 2.79 6.18
CA TYR A 131 3.12 2.45 6.05
C TYR A 131 2.30 3.60 5.46
N LEU A 132 2.59 4.83 5.87
CA LEU A 132 1.91 6.02 5.35
C LEU A 132 2.13 6.20 3.84
N ILE A 133 3.37 5.96 3.38
CA ILE A 133 3.73 6.07 1.97
C ILE A 133 3.14 4.90 1.17
N LEU A 134 3.13 3.69 1.74
CA LEU A 134 2.52 2.52 1.15
C LEU A 134 1.00 2.72 0.94
N ASN A 135 0.29 3.24 1.93
CA ASN A 135 -1.12 3.58 1.80
C ASN A 135 -1.37 4.64 0.72
N LEU A 136 -0.43 5.57 0.54
CA LEU A 136 -0.49 6.52 -0.57
C LEU A 136 -0.48 5.78 -1.92
N PHE A 137 0.38 4.78 -2.12
CA PHE A 137 0.37 3.98 -3.36
C PHE A 137 -0.98 3.27 -3.58
N PHE A 138 -1.53 2.62 -2.55
CA PHE A 138 -2.82 1.91 -2.66
C PHE A 138 -3.98 2.86 -3.02
N PHE A 139 -4.06 4.03 -2.38
CA PHE A 139 -5.12 5.01 -2.67
C PHE A 139 -5.01 5.65 -4.06
N HIS A 140 -3.80 5.71 -4.64
CA HIS A 140 -3.57 6.24 -5.99
C HIS A 140 -3.72 5.16 -7.08
N ALA A 141 -3.42 3.89 -6.79
CA ALA A 141 -3.68 2.77 -7.70
C ALA A 141 -5.17 2.69 -8.11
N PHE A 142 -6.07 3.08 -7.19
CA PHE A 142 -7.51 3.20 -7.43
C PHE A 142 -7.93 4.20 -8.53
N PHE A 143 -7.08 5.12 -9.00
CA PHE A 143 -7.41 5.98 -10.15
C PHE A 143 -7.12 5.34 -11.51
N PHE A 144 -6.46 4.19 -11.54
CA PHE A 144 -6.21 3.42 -12.76
C PHE A 144 -7.29 2.36 -13.02
N GLY A 145 -8.07 1.96 -12.01
CA GLY A 145 -9.19 1.05 -12.16
C GLY A 145 -10.44 1.58 -11.44
N SER A 146 -11.60 1.42 -12.06
CA SER A 146 -12.94 1.71 -11.52
C SER A 146 -13.33 0.80 -10.33
N MET A 147 -12.43 0.58 -9.36
CA MET A 147 -12.64 -0.37 -8.27
C MET A 147 -13.02 0.35 -6.98
N ALA A 148 -14.22 0.92 -6.96
CA ALA A 148 -14.81 1.62 -5.81
C ALA A 148 -15.13 0.78 -4.57
N ALA A 149 -14.68 -0.47 -4.49
CA ALA A 149 -15.18 -1.45 -3.53
C ALA A 149 -14.18 -1.91 -2.45
N LEU A 150 -12.92 -1.47 -2.47
CA LEU A 150 -11.91 -1.95 -1.50
C LEU A 150 -11.79 -1.19 -0.15
N PRO A 151 -12.27 0.06 0.04
CA PRO A 151 -12.24 0.66 1.38
C PRO A 151 -13.32 0.11 2.33
N VAL A 152 -14.19 -0.78 1.85
CA VAL A 152 -15.25 -1.42 2.64
C VAL A 152 -14.89 -2.87 3.02
N LEU A 153 -13.79 -3.40 2.45
CA LEU A 153 -13.30 -4.77 2.71
C LEU A 153 -11.90 -4.81 3.34
N LEU A 154 -11.41 -3.67 3.82
CA LEU A 154 -10.18 -3.52 4.63
C LEU A 154 -10.48 -2.66 5.86
#